data_AF-A0A2M8NHW6-F1
#
_entry.id   AF-A0A2M8NHW6-F1
#
_cell.length_a   1.000
_cell.length_b   1.000
_cell.length_c   1.000
_cell.angle_alpha   90.00
_cell.angle_beta   90.00
_cell.angle_gamma   90.00
#
_symmetry.space_group_name_H-M   'P 1'
#
loop_
_entity.id
_entity.type
_entity.pdbx_description
1 polymer ?
#
loop_
_entity_poly.entity_id
_entity_poly.type
_entity_poly.pdbx_seq_one_letter_code
_entity_poly.pdbx_strand_id
1 'polypeptide(L)'
;MLEVQIQFADPEYVLPDPALLRRAAALTFEHVVMNGGDDSDAALTIALTSDAHVMALNQQFRGVNAPTDVLSFPADPIPMPEGVAEPRYL
;
A
#
# COMPACT_ATOMS: atom_id res chain seq x y z
N MET A 1 2.73 1.84 14.39
CA MET A 1 1.71 2.87 14.01
C MET A 1 1.56 2.88 12.49
N LEU A 2 0.35 3.10 11.94
CA LEU A 2 0.12 3.13 10.48
C LEU A 2 -0.04 4.56 9.94
N GLU A 3 0.83 4.97 9.02
CA GLU A 3 0.65 6.17 8.19
C GLU A 3 -0.11 5.81 6.90
N VAL A 4 -1.17 6.57 6.58
CA VAL A 4 -1.98 6.34 5.35
C VAL A 4 -1.99 7.57 4.47
N GLN A 5 -1.45 7.43 3.26
CA GLN A 5 -1.49 8.43 2.21
C GLN A 5 -2.52 8.04 1.14
N ILE A 6 -3.31 9.02 0.69
CA ILE A 6 -4.31 8.83 -0.35
C ILE A 6 -3.95 9.74 -1.51
N GLN A 7 -3.80 9.14 -2.69
CA GLN A 7 -3.46 9.83 -3.92
C GLN A 7 -4.58 9.66 -4.94
N PHE A 8 -4.82 10.70 -5.71
CA PHE A 8 -5.81 10.70 -6.78
C PHE A 8 -5.06 10.87 -8.09
N ALA A 9 -4.94 9.77 -8.84
CA ALA A 9 -4.23 9.79 -10.12
C ALA A 9 -5.07 10.44 -11.21
N ASP A 10 -6.40 10.30 -11.12
CA ASP A 10 -7.36 10.81 -12.09
C ASP A 10 -8.39 11.74 -11.40
N PRO A 11 -8.39 13.06 -11.68
CA PRO A 11 -9.24 14.03 -10.99
C PRO A 11 -10.73 13.96 -11.39
N GLU A 12 -11.04 13.26 -12.48
CA GLU A 12 -12.42 13.12 -12.99
C GLU A 12 -13.21 12.00 -12.29
N TYR A 13 -12.52 11.16 -11.50
CA TYR A 13 -13.17 10.06 -10.79
C TYR A 13 -13.87 10.58 -9.52
N VAL A 14 -15.10 10.11 -9.26
CA VAL A 14 -15.78 10.42 -8.00
C VAL A 14 -15.20 9.55 -6.91
N LEU A 15 -14.51 10.18 -5.98
CA LEU A 15 -13.69 9.48 -4.99
C LEU A 15 -14.50 9.20 -3.72
N PRO A 16 -14.35 8.01 -3.11
CA PRO A 16 -14.89 7.76 -1.78
C PRO A 16 -14.26 8.73 -0.77
N ASP A 17 -14.99 8.99 0.32
CA ASP A 17 -14.51 9.85 1.41
C ASP A 17 -13.12 9.38 1.88
N PRO A 18 -12.08 10.24 1.81
CA PRO A 18 -10.74 9.88 2.29
C PRO A 18 -10.70 9.46 3.76
N ALA A 19 -11.65 9.90 4.59
CA ALA A 19 -11.76 9.44 5.97
C ALA A 19 -12.19 7.98 6.07
N LEU A 20 -13.07 7.51 5.16
CA LEU A 20 -13.47 6.10 5.09
C LEU A 20 -12.29 5.21 4.75
N LEU A 21 -11.47 5.61 3.77
CA LEU A 21 -10.27 4.86 3.36
C LEU A 21 -9.26 4.76 4.51
N ARG A 22 -8.98 5.88 5.20
CA ARG A 22 -8.06 5.89 6.36
C ARG A 22 -8.57 4.97 7.47
N ARG A 23 -9.87 5.03 7.78
CA ARG A 23 -10.47 4.17 8.80
C ARG A 23 -10.39 2.69 8.42
N ALA A 24 -10.68 2.34 7.17
CA ALA A 24 -10.59 0.97 6.70
C ALA A 24 -9.15 0.44 6.79
N ALA A 25 -8.17 1.24 6.37
CA ALA A 25 -6.75 0.89 6.48
C ALA A 25 -6.33 0.69 7.95
N ALA A 26 -6.70 1.61 8.84
CA ALA A 26 -6.38 1.51 10.27
C ALA A 26 -6.96 0.25 10.92
N LEU A 27 -8.26 -0.03 10.70
CA LEU A 27 -8.92 -1.23 11.24
C LEU A 27 -8.30 -2.52 10.69
N THR A 28 -7.88 -2.51 9.42
CA THR A 28 -7.21 -3.66 8.80
C THR A 28 -5.83 -3.88 9.42
N PHE A 29 -5.05 -2.81 9.63
CA PHE A 29 -3.74 -2.88 10.28
C PHE A 29 -3.86 -3.39 11.71
N GLU A 30 -4.78 -2.84 12.50
CA GLU A 30 -5.07 -3.32 13.86
C GLU A 30 -5.42 -4.81 13.85
N HIS A 31 -6.26 -5.26 12.90
CA HIS A 31 -6.58 -6.67 12.76
C HIS A 31 -5.35 -7.53 12.45
N VAL A 32 -4.48 -7.09 11.54
CA VAL A 32 -3.23 -7.81 11.21
C VAL A 32 -2.32 -7.93 12.43
N VAL A 33 -2.10 -6.84 13.15
CA VAL A 33 -1.29 -6.82 14.39
C VAL A 33 -1.87 -7.76 15.45
N MET A 34 -3.18 -7.70 15.69
CA MET A 34 -3.85 -8.56 16.67
C MET A 34 -3.81 -10.05 16.32
N ASN A 35 -3.56 -10.40 15.06
CA ASN A 35 -3.40 -11.78 14.59
C ASN A 35 -1.93 -12.20 14.41
N GLY A 36 -0.99 -11.49 15.05
CA GLY A 36 0.43 -11.85 15.07
C GLY A 36 1.26 -11.28 13.90
N GLY A 37 0.73 -10.29 13.19
CA GLY A 37 1.51 -9.49 12.26
C GLY A 37 2.52 -8.57 12.95
N ASP A 38 3.38 -7.95 12.17
CA ASP A 38 4.35 -6.96 12.66
C ASP A 38 3.63 -5.69 13.16
N ASP A 39 4.00 -5.22 14.35
CA ASP A 39 3.49 -4.01 15.01
C ASP A 39 4.45 -2.81 14.85
N SER A 40 5.48 -2.97 14.03
CA SER A 40 6.37 -1.86 13.67
C SER A 40 5.63 -0.74 12.95
N ASP A 41 6.29 0.41 12.84
CA ASP A 41 5.75 1.53 12.07
C ASP A 41 5.65 1.17 10.59
N ALA A 42 4.46 1.37 10.02
CA ALA A 42 4.13 0.99 8.66
C ALA A 42 3.56 2.20 7.90
N ALA A 43 3.78 2.21 6.59
CA ALA A 43 3.20 3.20 5.69
C ALA A 43 2.42 2.51 4.57
N LEU A 44 1.26 3.06 4.21
CA LEU A 44 0.41 2.59 3.11
C LEU A 44 0.00 3.76 2.22
N THR A 45 0.21 3.62 0.91
CA THR A 45 -0.32 4.55 -0.10
C THR A 45 -1.46 3.88 -0.86
N ILE A 46 -2.61 4.55 -0.91
CA ILE A 46 -3.77 4.15 -1.71
C ILE A 46 -3.92 5.14 -2.86
N ALA A 47 -3.63 4.69 -4.08
CA ALA A 47 -3.85 5.48 -5.29
C ALA A 47 -5.20 5.10 -5.92
N LEU A 48 -6.08 6.07 -6.09
CA LEU A 48 -7.35 5.90 -6.77
C LEU A 48 -7.25 6.42 -8.20
N THR A 49 -7.68 5.57 -9.14
CA THR A 49 -7.46 5.75 -10.58
C THR A 49 -8.55 5.05 -11.38
N SER A 50 -8.55 5.30 -12.69
CA SER A 50 -9.47 4.74 -13.67
C SER A 50 -9.08 3.33 -14.13
N ASP A 51 -10.04 2.60 -14.70
CA ASP A 51 -9.82 1.29 -15.31
C ASP A 51 -8.74 1.31 -16.39
N ALA A 52 -8.67 2.38 -17.19
CA ALA A 52 -7.68 2.53 -18.25
C ALA A 52 -6.25 2.59 -17.67
N HIS A 53 -6.07 3.35 -16.59
CA HIS A 53 -4.78 3.47 -15.92
C HIS A 53 -4.40 2.16 -15.21
N VAL A 54 -5.35 1.54 -14.50
CA VAL A 54 -5.07 0.27 -13.79
C VAL A 54 -4.78 -0.87 -14.78
N MET A 55 -5.41 -0.89 -15.96
CA MET A 55 -5.11 -1.85 -17.03
C MET A 55 -3.68 -1.67 -17.56
N ALA A 56 -3.24 -0.42 -17.77
CA ALA A 56 -1.87 -0.15 -18.17
C ALA A 56 -0.85 -0.66 -17.13
N LEU A 57 -1.11 -0.44 -15.84
CA LEU A 57 -0.29 -0.96 -14.75
C LEU A 57 -0.34 -2.49 -14.68
N ASN A 58 -1.50 -3.11 -14.85
CA ASN A 58 -1.65 -4.57 -14.81
C ASN A 58 -0.88 -5.23 -15.97
N GLN A 59 -0.91 -4.62 -17.16
CA GLN A 59 -0.10 -5.06 -18.28
C GLN A 59 1.40 -4.87 -17.99
N GLN A 60 1.80 -3.73 -17.42
CA GLN A 60 3.20 -3.41 -17.13
C GLN A 60 3.82 -4.33 -16.08
N PHE A 61 3.13 -4.54 -14.95
CA PHE A 61 3.71 -5.22 -13.78
C PHE A 61 3.31 -6.69 -13.66
N ARG A 62 2.19 -7.10 -14.27
CA ARG A 62 1.70 -8.49 -14.24
C ARG A 62 1.60 -9.15 -15.61
N GLY A 63 1.82 -8.40 -16.70
CA GLY A 63 1.72 -8.93 -18.08
C GLY A 63 0.29 -9.21 -18.53
N VAL A 64 -0.73 -8.71 -17.80
CA VAL A 64 -2.14 -8.98 -18.07
C VAL A 64 -2.82 -7.76 -18.69
N ASN A 65 -3.28 -7.90 -19.94
CA ASN A 65 -3.94 -6.83 -20.69
C ASN A 65 -5.44 -6.72 -20.36
N ALA A 66 -5.76 -6.51 -19.10
CA ALA A 66 -7.13 -6.31 -18.62
C ALA A 66 -7.12 -5.45 -17.34
N PRO A 67 -8.17 -4.65 -17.09
CA PRO A 67 -8.31 -3.95 -15.82
C PRO A 67 -8.50 -4.93 -14.65
N THR A 68 -8.30 -4.45 -13.43
CA THR A 68 -8.54 -5.18 -12.19
C THR A 68 -9.01 -4.22 -11.11
N ASP A 69 -9.82 -4.70 -10.16
CA ASP A 69 -10.38 -3.85 -9.11
C ASP A 69 -9.29 -3.28 -8.19
N VAL A 70 -8.23 -4.06 -7.92
CA VAL A 70 -7.12 -3.68 -7.04
C VAL A 70 -5.81 -4.23 -7.58
N LEU A 71 -4.77 -3.40 -7.54
CA LEU A 71 -3.40 -3.79 -7.83
C LEU A 71 -2.49 -3.31 -6.70
N SER A 72 -1.79 -4.24 -6.05
CA SER A 72 -0.92 -3.95 -4.90
C SER A 72 0.54 -3.99 -5.31
N PHE A 73 1.31 -3.00 -4.85
CA PHE A 73 2.75 -2.91 -5.06
C PHE A 73 3.47 -3.07 -3.71
N PRO A 74 4.48 -3.94 -3.60
CA PRO A 74 5.32 -3.96 -2.42
C PRO A 74 6.07 -2.63 -2.32
N ALA A 75 6.21 -2.10 -1.09
CA ALA A 75 7.14 -1.01 -0.86
C ALA A 75 8.57 -1.50 -1.11
N ASP A 76 9.43 -0.62 -1.60
CA ASP A 76 10.85 -0.92 -1.66
C ASP A 76 11.39 -1.20 -0.25
N PRO A 77 12.37 -2.11 -0.09
CA PRO A 77 13.00 -2.33 1.20
C PRO A 77 13.59 -1.00 1.70
N ILE A 78 13.30 -0.65 2.95
CA ILE A 78 13.98 0.47 3.60
C ILE A 78 15.47 0.13 3.63
N PRO A 79 16.36 0.93 3.01
CA PRO A 79 17.78 0.66 3.04
C PRO A 79 18.23 0.63 4.50
N MET A 80 18.80 -0.50 4.93
CA MET A 80 19.42 -0.57 6.25
C MET A 80 20.62 0.39 6.23
N PRO A 81 20.76 1.33 7.18
CA PRO A 81 21.89 2.24 7.18
C PRO A 81 23.21 1.45 7.20
N GLU A 82 24.14 1.80 6.31
CA GLU A 82 25.44 1.15 6.24
C GLU A 82 26.13 1.27 7.62
N GLY A 83 26.55 0.12 8.19
CA GLY A 83 27.30 0.07 9.45
C GLY A 83 26.52 -0.40 10.68
N VAL A 84 25.23 -0.75 10.57
CA VAL A 84 24.56 -1.53 11.62
C VAL A 84 24.99 -2.99 11.47
N ALA A 85 25.93 -3.44 12.30
CA ALA A 85 26.27 -4.87 12.35
C ALA A 85 25.01 -5.68 12.69
N GLU A 86 24.73 -6.75 11.95
CA GLU A 86 23.62 -7.64 12.28
C GLU A 86 23.70 -8.02 13.76
N PRO A 87 22.58 -7.97 14.51
CA PRO A 87 22.59 -8.35 15.91
C PRO A 87 23.09 -9.79 15.99
N ARG A 88 24.21 -9.99 16.71
CA ARG A 88 24.66 -11.33 17.07
C ARG A 88 23.61 -11.91 18.00
N TYR A 89 22.74 -12.76 17.45
CA TYR A 89 21.92 -13.65 18.26
C TYR A 89 22.88 -14.57 19.02
N LEU A 90 22.95 -14.39 20.34
CA LEU A 90 23.64 -15.28 21.28
C LEU A 90 22.69 -16.40 21.70
#